data_AF-A0A5R8YXT1-F1
#
_entry.id   AF-A0A5R8YXT1-F1
#
_cell.length_a   1.000
_cell.length_b   1.000
_cell.length_c   1.000
_cell.angle_alpha   90.00
_cell.angle_beta   90.00
_cell.angle_gamma   90.00
#
_symmetry.space_group_name_H-M   'P 1'
#
loop_
_entity.id
_entity.type
_entity.pdbx_description
1 polymer ?
#
loop_
_entity_poly.entity_id
_entity_poly.type
_entity_poly.pdbx_seq_one_letter_code
_entity_poly.pdbx_strand_id
1 'polypeptide(L)' 'MTDTTVAKPLLPTAKRSLSPDAKMFLAIAVFLLLWALSVVTWGIPGLYMPAVAMVPVIFAILMLITRG' A
#
# COMPACT_ATOMS: atom_id res chain seq x y z
N MET A 1 38.26 6.99 40.63
CA MET A 1 36.92 7.57 40.80
C MET A 1 36.79 8.62 39.70
N THR A 2 36.06 8.50 38.59
CA THR A 2 35.03 7.60 38.07
C THR A 2 35.02 7.84 36.56
N ASP A 3 35.56 6.93 35.75
CA ASP A 3 35.37 6.98 34.29
C ASP A 3 33.93 6.56 33.98
N THR A 4 33.04 7.53 33.82
CA THR A 4 31.70 7.30 33.27
C THR A 4 31.85 7.03 31.78
N THR A 5 32.11 5.77 31.44
CA THR A 5 31.87 5.23 30.11
C THR A 5 30.35 5.30 29.86
N VAL A 6 29.91 6.45 29.34
CA VAL A 6 28.53 6.64 28.90
C VAL A 6 28.31 5.67 27.76
N ALA A 7 27.75 4.50 28.09
CA ALA A 7 27.29 3.53 27.13
C ALA A 7 26.35 4.25 26.15
N LYS A 8 26.75 4.29 24.88
CA LYS A 8 25.86 4.68 23.78
C LYS A 8 24.62 3.81 23.93
N PRO A 9 23.42 4.39 24.18
CA PRO A 9 22.23 3.57 24.32
C PRO A 9 22.12 2.80 23.00
N LEU A 10 22.22 1.47 23.11
CA LEU A 10 21.99 0.56 22.00
C LEU A 10 20.49 0.62 21.73
N LEU A 11 20.02 1.73 21.15
CA LEU A 11 18.69 1.85 20.59
C LEU A 11 18.57 0.65 19.67
N PRO A 12 17.75 -0.36 20.02
CA PRO A 12 17.52 -1.45 19.11
C PRO A 12 16.84 -0.80 17.93
N THR A 13 17.58 -0.60 16.85
CA THR A 13 17.06 -0.13 15.57
C THR A 13 16.33 -1.33 14.97
N ALA A 14 15.28 -1.77 15.67
CA ALA A 14 14.48 -2.89 15.29
C ALA A 14 13.72 -2.45 14.04
N LYS A 15 14.30 -2.72 12.87
CA LYS A 15 13.55 -2.73 11.62
C LYS A 15 12.52 -3.84 11.74
N ARG A 16 11.38 -3.53 12.34
CA ARG A 16 10.23 -4.43 12.37
C ARG A 16 9.67 -4.45 10.95
N SER A 17 10.01 -5.50 10.20
CA SER A 17 9.37 -5.76 8.93
C SER A 17 7.90 -6.09 9.21
N LEU A 18 7.02 -5.33 8.59
CA LEU A 18 5.59 -5.58 8.58
C LEU A 18 5.34 -7.01 8.04
N SER A 19 4.57 -7.83 8.77
CA SER A 19 4.20 -9.17 8.31
C SER A 19 3.47 -9.10 6.96
N PRO A 20 3.56 -10.11 6.09
CA PRO A 20 2.89 -10.11 4.79
C PRO A 20 1.40 -9.76 4.87
N ASP A 21 0.68 -10.32 5.85
CA ASP A 21 -0.73 -10.07 6.08
C ASP A 21 -0.99 -8.60 6.42
N ALA A 22 -0.17 -8.06 7.31
CA ALA A 22 -0.31 -6.67 7.73
C ALA A 22 0.09 -5.69 6.60
N LYS A 23 1.00 -6.07 5.68
CA LYS A 23 1.25 -5.31 4.44
C LYS A 23 0.04 -5.36 3.50
N MET A 24 -0.58 -6.53 3.35
CA MET A 24 -1.78 -6.71 2.53
C MET A 24 -2.92 -5.83 3.03
N PHE A 25 -3.21 -5.89 4.34
CA PHE A 25 -4.25 -5.05 4.95
C PHE A 25 -3.93 -3.56 4.84
N LEU A 26 -2.67 -3.16 5.03
CA LEU A 26 -2.25 -1.78 4.83
C LEU A 26 -2.48 -1.32 3.38
N ALA A 27 -2.10 -2.14 2.40
CA ALA A 27 -2.27 -1.82 0.98
C ALA A 27 -3.76 -1.63 0.62
N ILE A 28 -4.63 -2.53 1.10
CA ILE A 28 -6.08 -2.44 0.90
C ILE A 28 -6.63 -1.17 1.57
N ALA A 29 -6.23 -0.88 2.81
CA ALA A 29 -6.69 0.30 3.54
C ALA A 29 -6.29 1.60 2.83
N VAL A 30 -5.03 1.70 2.37
CA VAL A 30 -4.54 2.87 1.61
C VAL A 30 -5.29 3.02 0.28
N PHE A 31 -5.52 1.91 -0.43
CA PHE A 31 -6.28 1.93 -1.68
C PHE A 31 -7.71 2.46 -1.47
N LEU A 32 -8.42 1.96 -0.45
CA LEU A 32 -9.76 2.43 -0.12
C LEU A 32 -9.78 3.91 0.29
N LEU A 33 -8.76 4.38 1.01
CA LEU A 33 -8.64 5.79 1.38
C LEU A 33 -8.45 6.69 0.16
N LEU A 34 -7.56 6.31 -0.75
CA LEU A 34 -7.32 7.06 -1.99
C LEU A 34 -8.57 7.07 -2.87
N TRP A 35 -9.29 5.95 -2.94
CA TRP A 35 -10.55 5.89 -3.66
C TRP A 35 -11.62 6.78 -3.01
N ALA A 36 -11.78 6.74 -1.69
CA ALA A 36 -12.71 7.61 -0.98
C ALA A 36 -12.38 9.10 -1.20
N LEU A 37 -11.10 9.48 -1.19
CA LEU A 37 -10.65 10.84 -1.51
C LEU A 37 -10.98 11.22 -2.96
N SER A 38 -10.83 10.31 -3.92
CA SER A 38 -11.26 10.50 -5.32
C SER A 38 -12.77 10.74 -5.42
N VAL A 39 -13.58 10.00 -4.65
CA VAL A 39 -15.03 10.21 -4.59
C VAL A 39 -15.38 11.57 -3.98
N VAL A 40 -14.70 12.00 -2.91
CA VAL A 40 -14.97 13.31 -2.29
C VAL A 40 -14.55 14.48 -3.19
N THR A 41 -13.45 14.32 -3.94
CA THR A 41 -12.93 15.39 -4.81
C THR A 41 -13.73 15.55 -6.10
N TRP A 42 -14.18 14.44 -6.72
CA TRP A 42 -14.82 14.47 -8.03
C TRP A 42 -16.26 13.93 -8.05
N GLY A 43 -16.77 13.43 -6.93
CA GLY A 43 -18.13 12.90 -6.82
C GLY A 43 -18.31 11.56 -7.56
N ILE A 44 -19.38 11.49 -8.35
CA ILE A 44 -19.79 10.31 -9.12
C ILE A 44 -18.67 9.78 -10.04
N PRO A 45 -17.97 10.62 -10.84
CA PRO A 45 -16.80 10.19 -11.60
C PRO A 45 -15.74 9.48 -10.75
N GLY A 46 -15.47 9.97 -9.54
CA GLY A 46 -14.50 9.37 -8.63
C GLY A 46 -14.89 7.97 -8.15
N LEU A 47 -16.19 7.65 -8.13
CA LEU A 47 -16.71 6.32 -7.79
C LEU A 47 -16.38 5.30 -8.88
N TYR A 48 -16.40 5.70 -10.15
CA TYR A 48 -16.13 4.82 -11.29
C TYR A 48 -14.63 4.63 -11.59
N MET A 49 -13.74 5.45 -11.01
CA MET A 49 -12.30 5.42 -11.28
C MET A 49 -11.64 4.03 -11.08
N PRO A 50 -11.90 3.29 -9.99
CA PRO A 50 -11.33 1.94 -9.84
C PRO A 50 -11.79 0.97 -10.92
N ALA A 51 -13.06 1.07 -11.33
CA ALA A 51 -13.61 0.21 -12.37
C ALA A 51 -12.95 0.48 -13.73
N VAL A 52 -12.84 1.76 -14.11
CA VAL A 52 -12.21 2.17 -15.37
C VAL A 52 -10.72 1.83 -15.38
N ALA A 53 -10.01 2.00 -14.26
CA ALA A 53 -8.60 1.62 -14.13
C ALA A 53 -8.38 0.11 -14.29
N MET A 54 -9.35 -0.72 -13.90
CA MET A 54 -9.27 -2.18 -14.07
C MET A 54 -9.59 -2.65 -15.50
N VAL A 55 -10.28 -1.87 -16.33
CA VAL A 55 -10.60 -2.25 -17.72
C VAL A 55 -9.37 -2.68 -18.53
N PRO A 56 -8.28 -1.87 -18.64
CA PRO A 56 -7.10 -2.28 -19.37
C PRO A 56 -6.36 -3.46 -18.72
N VAL A 57 -6.44 -3.60 -17.39
CA VAL A 57 -5.81 -4.71 -16.65
C VAL A 57 -6.47 -6.03 -17.03
N ILE A 58 -7.81 -6.09 -16.96
CA ILE A 58 -8.56 -7.28 -17.36
C ILE A 58 -8.34 -7.56 -18.86
N PHE A 59 -8.37 -6.53 -19.70
CA PHE A 59 -8.10 -6.69 -21.13
C PHE A 59 -6.71 -7.28 -21.40
N ALA A 60 -5.67 -6.80 -20.71
CA ALA A 60 -4.32 -7.35 -20.81
C ALA A 60 -4.25 -8.81 -20.34
N ILE A 61 -4.92 -9.14 -19.23
CA ILE A 61 -5.01 -10.52 -18.73
C ILE A 61 -5.69 -11.42 -19.77
N LEU A 62 -6.82 -10.97 -20.35
CA LEU A 62 -7.52 -11.71 -21.41
C LEU A 62 -6.61 -11.95 -22.61
N MET A 63 -5.91 -10.92 -23.08
CA MET A 63 -4.95 -11.05 -24.17
C MET A 63 -3.82 -12.02 -23.82
N LEU A 64 -3.31 -12.03 -22.59
CA LEU A 64 -2.28 -12.97 -22.16
C LEU A 64 -2.78 -14.43 -22.15
N ILE A 65 -4.00 -14.69 -21.70
CA ILE A 65 -4.55 -16.06 -21.66
C ILE A 65 -4.96 -16.57 -23.05
N THR A 66 -5.36 -15.68 -23.97
CA THR A 66 -5.71 -16.06 -25.34
C THR A 66 -4.48 -16.34 -26.21
N ARG A 67 -3.28 -16.00 -25.73
CA ARG A 67 -2.03 -16.12 -26.49
C ARG A 67 -1.42 -17.53 -26.57
N GLY A 68 -2.15 -18.58 -26.18
CA GLY A 68 -1.89 -20.00 -26.50
C GLY A 68 -0.43 -20.42 -26.52
#